data_AF-A0A951KH85-F1
#
_entry.id   AF-A0A951KH85-F1
#
_cell.length_a   1.000
_cell.length_b   1.000
_cell.length_c   1.000
_cell.angle_alpha   90.00
_cell.angle_beta   90.00
_cell.angle_gamma   90.00
#
_symmetry.space_group_name_H-M   'P 1'
#
loop_
_entity.id
_entity.type
_entity.pdbx_description
1 polymer ?
#
loop_
_entity_poly.entity_id
_entity_poly.type
_entity_poly.pdbx_seq_one_letter_code
_entity_poly.pdbx_strand_id
1 'polypeptide(L)' 'MAKSSDDKISYVTSDGRTIVDVDALLRDPKVQATIQKLSQRNRSFRGRPGVTFIKPTKISG' A
#
# COMPACT_ATOMS: atom_id res chain seq x y z
N MET A 1 -1.79 -11.69 28.27
CA MET A 1 -1.72 -12.10 26.86
C MET A 1 -3.03 -11.71 26.19
N ALA A 2 -3.08 -10.56 25.51
CA ALA A 2 -4.25 -10.18 24.74
C ALA A 2 -4.15 -10.83 23.35
N LYS A 3 -4.98 -11.86 23.10
CA LYS A 3 -5.30 -12.31 21.74
C LYS A 3 -6.26 -11.27 21.15
N SER A 4 -5.74 -10.31 20.40
CA SER A 4 -6.60 -9.41 19.63
C SER A 4 -6.97 -10.10 18.33
N SER A 5 -8.24 -10.52 18.26
CA SER A 5 -8.89 -11.07 17.09
C SER A 5 -8.93 -10.07 15.92
N ASP A 6 -8.95 -10.62 14.71
CA ASP A 6 -9.26 -9.98 13.43
C ASP A 6 -8.29 -8.91 12.94
N ASP A 7 -7.34 -9.32 12.08
CA ASP A 7 -6.53 -8.48 11.20
C ASP A 7 -7.41 -7.78 10.14
N LYS A 8 -8.29 -6.87 10.56
CA LYS A 8 -9.06 -6.05 9.62
C LYS A 8 -8.10 -5.04 8.97
N ILE A 9 -7.78 -5.32 7.70
CA ILE A 9 -6.95 -4.47 6.83
C ILE A 9 -7.53 -3.05 6.69
N SER A 10 -8.83 -2.87 6.91
CA SER A 10 -9.48 -1.55 6.87
C SER A 10 -10.65 -1.43 7.85
N TYR A 11 -10.91 -0.20 8.29
CA TYR A 11 -12.14 0.17 8.98
C TYR A 11 -12.68 1.50 8.45
N VAL A 12 -14.00 1.70 8.55
CA VAL A 12 -14.66 2.95 8.17
C VAL A 12 -14.96 3.73 9.43
N THR A 13 -14.53 4.99 9.46
CA THR A 13 -14.81 5.93 10.55
C THR A 13 -16.25 6.43 10.47
N SER A 14 -16.74 6.97 11.58
CA SER A 14 -18.11 7.51 11.68
C SER A 14 -18.39 8.67 10.71
N ASP A 15 -17.35 9.40 10.28
CA ASP A 15 -17.42 10.46 9.26
C ASP A 15 -17.27 9.94 7.81
N GLY A 16 -17.31 8.62 7.62
CA GLY A 16 -17.30 7.98 6.30
C GLY A 16 -15.92 7.85 5.65
N ARG A 17 -14.84 8.05 6.39
CA ARG A 17 -13.47 7.84 5.87
C ARG A 17 -13.06 6.39 6.07
N THR A 18 -12.49 5.79 5.04
CA THR A 18 -11.88 4.47 5.16
C THR A 18 -10.43 4.63 5.59
N ILE A 19 -10.11 4.13 6.78
CA ILE A 19 -8.72 4.00 7.25
C ILE A 19 -8.26 2.59 6.96
N VAL A 20 -7.07 2.49 6.36
CA VAL A 20 -6.48 1.23 5.91
C VAL A 20 -5.14 1.07 6.61
N ASP A 21 -4.90 -0.10 7.19
CA ASP A 21 -3.56 -0.49 7.63
C ASP A 21 -2.71 -0.74 6.38
N VAL A 22 -1.82 0.21 6.10
CA VAL A 22 -0.97 0.19 4.91
C VAL A 22 0.01 -0.98 4.97
N ASP A 23 0.51 -1.35 6.14
CA ASP A 23 1.47 -2.44 6.29
C ASP A 23 0.79 -3.80 6.07
N ALA A 24 -0.43 -3.97 6.58
CA ALA A 24 -1.23 -5.17 6.30
C ALA A 24 -1.63 -5.24 4.81
N LEU A 25 -2.03 -4.11 4.22
CA LEU A 25 -2.39 -4.03 2.80
C LEU A 25 -1.22 -4.38 1.88
N LEU A 26 -0.01 -3.88 2.18
CA LEU A 26 1.20 -4.16 1.39
C LEU A 26 1.69 -5.61 1.52
N ARG A 27 1.24 -6.35 2.54
CA ARG A 27 1.50 -7.80 2.69
C ARG A 27 0.54 -8.66 1.87
N ASP A 28 -0.59 -8.13 1.40
CA ASP A 28 -1.55 -8.88 0.60
C ASP A 28 -0.94 -9.25 -0.78
N PRO A 29 -0.90 -10.55 -1.16
CA PRO A 29 -0.31 -10.99 -2.42
C PRO A 29 -0.97 -10.39 -3.67
N LYS A 30 -2.28 -10.15 -3.64
CA LYS A 30 -3.02 -9.53 -4.77
C LYS A 30 -2.68 -8.06 -4.91
N VAL A 31 -2.51 -7.35 -3.78
CA VAL A 31 -2.06 -5.95 -3.77
C VAL A 31 -0.65 -5.87 -4.34
N GLN A 32 0.27 -6.72 -3.88
CA GLN A 32 1.64 -6.76 -4.41
C GLN A 32 1.67 -7.04 -5.92
N ALA A 33 0.93 -8.04 -6.39
CA ALA A 33 0.84 -8.36 -7.81
C ALA A 33 0.29 -7.18 -8.63
N THR A 34 -0.73 -6.48 -8.10
CA THR A 34 -1.31 -5.30 -8.73
C THR A 34 -0.32 -4.15 -8.81
N ILE A 35 0.39 -3.85 -7.71
CA ILE A 35 1.44 -2.82 -7.67
C ILE A 35 2.56 -3.15 -8.67
N GLN A 36 2.99 -4.41 -8.77
CA GLN A 36 4.00 -4.82 -9.74
C GLN A 36 3.52 -4.62 -11.18
N LYS A 37 2.29 -5.03 -11.50
CA LYS A 37 1.69 -4.87 -12.83
C LYS A 37 1.56 -3.39 -13.22
N LEU A 38 1.10 -2.55 -12.30
CA LEU A 38 1.03 -1.10 -12.50
C LEU A 38 2.41 -0.48 -12.68
N SER A 39 3.40 -0.91 -11.88
CA SER A 39 4.78 -0.44 -11.97
C SER A 39 5.42 -0.79 -13.32
N GLN A 40 5.15 -1.98 -13.85
CA GLN A 40 5.61 -2.40 -15.18
C GLN A 40 4.93 -1.56 -16.29
N ARG A 41 3.61 -1.42 -16.23
CA ARG A 41 2.83 -0.62 -17.19
C ARG A 41 3.26 0.85 -17.18
N ASN A 42 3.56 1.39 -16.01
CA ASN A 42 3.88 2.79 -15.82
C ASN A 42 5.38 3.09 -15.91
N ARG A 43 6.21 2.10 -16.27
CA ARG A 43 7.67 2.26 -16.37
C ARG A 43 8.08 3.38 -17.35
N SER A 44 7.31 3.58 -18.42
CA SER A 44 7.51 4.64 -19.42
C SER A 44 7.21 6.06 -18.92
N PHE A 45 6.55 6.20 -17.77
CA PHE A 45 6.32 7.50 -17.12
C PHE A 45 7.48 7.93 -16.23
N ARG A 46 8.49 7.06 -16.01
CA ARG A 46 9.71 7.45 -15.27
C ARG A 46 10.41 8.60 -15.99
N GLY A 47 10.67 9.68 -15.25
CA GLY A 47 11.34 10.88 -15.77
C GLY A 47 10.42 11.89 -16.46
N ARG A 48 9.09 11.64 -16.51
CA ARG A 48 8.14 12.66 -16.99
C ARG A 48 7.96 13.77 -15.94
N PRO A 49 7.89 15.05 -16.35
CA PRO A 49 7.59 16.15 -15.45
C PRO A 49 6.28 15.90 -14.69
N GLY A 50 6.27 16.13 -13.38
CA GLY A 50 5.10 15.95 -12.52
C GLY A 50 4.81 14.51 -12.07
N VAL A 51 5.61 13.52 -12.47
CA VAL A 51 5.46 12.12 -12.01
C VAL A 51 6.50 11.79 -10.93
N THR A 52 6.04 11.65 -9.68
CA THR A 52 6.88 11.24 -8.55
C THR A 52 6.71 9.74 -8.29
N PHE A 53 7.79 8.98 -8.47
CA PHE A 53 7.83 7.58 -8.06
C PHE A 53 8.24 7.50 -6.60
N ILE A 54 7.34 6.98 -5.75
CA ILE A 54 7.65 6.72 -4.35
C ILE A 54 8.56 5.49 -4.32
N LYS A 55 9.85 5.71 -4.07
CA LYS A 55 10.78 4.62 -3.79
C LYS A 55 10.52 4.14 -2.36
N PRO A 56 10.38 2.84 -2.10
CA PRO A 56 10.38 2.35 -0.74
C PRO A 56 11.72 2.73 -0.10
N THR A 57 11.67 3.55 0.94
CA THR A 57 12.81 3.80 1.83
C THR A 57 13.18 2.47 2.46
N LYS A 58 14.44 2.04 2.31
CA LYS A 58 14.96 0.93 3.12
C LYS A 58 14.85 1.37 4.58
N ILE A 59 13.89 0.81 5.31
CA ILE A 59 13.87 0.90 6.76
C ILE A 59 15.11 0.12 7.20
N SER A 60 16.18 0.84 7.52
CA SER A 60 17.35 0.26 8.17
C SER A 60 17.03 0.31 9.66
N GLY A 61 16.55 -0.81 10.19
CA GLY A 61 16.20 -1.00 11.60
C GLY A 61 16.41 -2.45 11.96
#